data_AF-A0A4Y2GLU6-F1
#
_entry.id   AF-A0A4Y2GLU6-F1
#
_cell.length_a   1.000
_cell.length_b   1.000
_cell.length_c   1.000
_cell.angle_alpha   90.00
_cell.angle_beta   90.00
_cell.angle_gamma   90.00
#
_symmetry.space_group_name_H-M   'P 1'
#
loop_
_entity.id
_entity.type
_entity.pdbx_description
1 polymer ?
#
loop_
_entity_poly.entity_id
_entity_poly.type
_entity_poly.pdbx_seq_one_letter_code
_entity_poly.pdbx_strand_id
1 'polypeptide(L)'
;MPTEKEKWLQVNNYRFQLPVPYTIYADFECILEKVSSCEMNPEISSTQPITRHVPCGFAYVVVGPNGRMVRPPTVYRGEAAVIEFLKNLIEEEEWILRNIREVKPMVFTAKDKNNFQAAVNCWVCEQPLDGDRVLDHDHLTGTYRGAAHNSCNLNFKIVSHIPILIHNLKNYDLTFFHARYRKI
;
A
#
# COMPACT_ATOMS: atom_id res chain seq x y z
N MET A 1 5.51 35.80 1.73
CA MET A 1 4.29 35.65 0.91
C MET A 1 4.68 34.94 -0.38
N PRO A 2 3.82 34.09 -0.95
CA PRO A 2 4.10 33.45 -2.24
C PRO A 2 4.35 34.52 -3.31
N THR A 3 5.29 34.27 -4.22
CA THR A 3 5.51 35.14 -5.37
C THR A 3 4.36 35.04 -6.38
N GLU A 4 4.21 35.99 -7.30
CA GLU A 4 3.17 35.92 -8.37
C GLU A 4 3.23 34.60 -9.18
N LYS A 5 4.42 33.98 -9.28
CA LYS A 5 4.61 32.66 -9.90
C LYS A 5 4.13 31.49 -9.04
N GLU A 6 4.10 31.64 -7.72
CA GLU A 6 3.67 30.62 -6.74
C GLU A 6 2.24 30.87 -6.25
N LYS A 7 1.55 31.85 -6.83
CA LYS A 7 0.17 32.20 -6.51
C LYS A 7 -0.81 31.03 -6.72
N TRP A 8 -0.46 30.11 -7.63
CA TRP A 8 -1.27 28.95 -7.97
C TRP A 8 -0.51 27.66 -7.66
N LEU A 9 -1.16 26.76 -6.90
CA LEU A 9 -0.65 25.41 -6.68
C LEU A 9 -0.91 24.56 -7.93
N GLN A 10 0.14 23.92 -8.45
CA GLN A 10 0.05 22.98 -9.55
C GLN A 10 0.45 21.59 -9.08
N VAL A 11 -0.28 20.58 -9.52
CA VAL A 11 0.03 19.18 -9.22
C VAL A 11 1.19 18.76 -10.13
N ASN A 12 2.39 18.70 -9.57
CA ASN A 12 3.58 18.37 -10.36
C ASN A 12 3.88 16.87 -10.36
N ASN A 13 3.30 16.10 -9.44
CA ASN A 13 3.62 14.70 -9.23
C ASN A 13 2.46 13.79 -9.62
N TYR A 14 2.27 13.68 -10.94
CA TYR A 14 1.14 13.00 -11.57
C TYR A 14 1.04 11.51 -11.22
N ARG A 15 2.13 10.85 -10.81
CA ARG A 15 2.08 9.43 -10.39
C ARG A 15 1.12 9.17 -9.23
N PHE A 16 0.85 10.17 -8.39
CA PHE A 16 -0.11 10.05 -7.28
C PHE A 16 -1.57 10.09 -7.71
N GLN A 17 -1.86 10.32 -9.00
CA GLN A 17 -3.18 10.10 -9.56
C GLN A 17 -3.50 8.61 -9.72
N LEU A 18 -2.48 7.75 -9.74
CA LEU A 18 -2.67 6.30 -9.82
C LEU A 18 -2.97 5.72 -8.44
N PRO A 19 -4.00 4.86 -8.33
CA PRO A 19 -4.26 4.14 -7.09
C PRO A 19 -3.12 3.15 -6.81
N VAL A 20 -2.90 2.88 -5.53
CA VAL A 20 -2.02 1.78 -5.13
C VAL A 20 -2.68 0.46 -5.54
N PRO A 21 -1.99 -0.43 -6.28
CA PRO A 21 -2.62 -1.59 -6.89
C PRO A 21 -3.03 -2.66 -5.89
N TYR A 22 -2.28 -2.80 -4.79
CA TYR A 22 -2.54 -3.81 -3.76
C TYR A 22 -2.39 -3.21 -2.37
N THR A 23 -3.30 -3.56 -1.47
CA THR A 23 -3.27 -3.16 -0.07
C THR A 23 -3.56 -4.36 0.82
N ILE A 24 -2.82 -4.53 1.90
CA ILE A 24 -3.05 -5.57 2.90
C ILE A 24 -3.71 -4.93 4.12
N TYR A 25 -4.83 -5.50 4.57
CA TYR A 25 -5.46 -5.13 5.84
C TYR A 25 -5.29 -6.27 6.83
N ALA A 26 -4.82 -5.98 8.04
CA ALA A 26 -4.55 -7.02 9.03
C ALA A 26 -4.97 -6.60 10.44
N ASP A 27 -5.17 -7.60 11.29
CA ASP A 27 -5.48 -7.44 12.71
C ASP A 27 -4.89 -8.60 13.52
N PHE A 28 -4.55 -8.35 14.78
CA PHE A 28 -3.97 -9.33 15.70
C PHE A 28 -4.89 -9.62 16.88
N GLU A 29 -4.91 -10.89 17.29
CA GLU A 29 -5.60 -11.33 18.50
C GLU A 29 -4.59 -11.63 19.59
N CYS A 30 -4.95 -11.35 20.85
CA CYS A 30 -4.08 -11.53 22.00
C CYS A 30 -4.76 -12.30 23.14
N ILE A 31 -3.97 -13.12 23.82
CA ILE A 31 -4.32 -13.66 25.13
C ILE A 31 -3.77 -12.74 26.21
N LEU A 32 -4.56 -12.57 27.28
CA LEU A 32 -4.17 -11.82 28.47
C LEU A 32 -3.59 -12.77 29.52
N GLU A 33 -2.28 -12.75 29.66
CA GLU A 33 -1.60 -13.49 30.72
C GLU A 33 -1.49 -12.63 31.98
N LYS A 34 -1.80 -13.19 33.15
CA LYS A 34 -1.65 -12.47 34.41
C LYS A 34 -0.17 -12.26 34.72
N VAL A 35 0.18 -11.05 35.13
CA VAL A 35 1.54 -10.74 35.63
C VAL A 35 1.48 -10.73 37.15
N SER A 36 2.37 -11.48 37.81
CA SER A 36 2.57 -11.37 39.27
C SER A 36 3.49 -10.18 39.53
N SER A 37 2.97 -9.12 40.13
CA SER A 37 3.74 -7.96 40.57
C SER A 37 4.12 -8.09 42.06
N CYS A 38 5.30 -7.57 42.41
CA CYS A 38 5.74 -7.41 43.79
C CYS A 38 4.98 -6.25 44.46
N GLU A 39 4.97 -6.21 45.80
CA GLU A 39 4.40 -5.10 46.56
C GLU A 39 5.10 -3.76 46.25
N MET A 40 4.31 -2.68 46.19
CA MET A 40 4.80 -1.34 45.82
C MET A 40 5.48 -0.64 46.99
N ASN A 41 6.51 0.16 46.68
CA ASN A 41 7.02 1.15 47.63
C ASN A 41 6.05 2.35 47.65
N PRO A 42 5.40 2.66 48.80
CA PRO A 42 4.43 3.74 48.90
C PRO A 42 5.01 5.15 48.71
N GLU A 43 6.35 5.31 48.76
CA GLU A 43 7.01 6.60 48.55
C GLU A 43 7.27 6.94 47.07
N ILE A 44 6.99 6.01 46.15
CA ILE A 44 7.29 6.17 44.72
C ILE A 44 6.03 5.87 43.90
N SER A 45 5.53 6.88 43.18
CA SER A 45 4.45 6.68 42.21
C SER A 45 4.90 5.65 41.16
N SER A 46 4.19 4.53 41.07
CA SER A 46 4.46 3.48 40.10
C SER A 46 3.16 2.93 39.52
N THR A 47 3.22 2.43 38.29
CA THR A 47 2.10 1.77 37.60
C THR A 47 2.32 0.28 37.62
N GLN A 48 1.32 -0.50 38.02
CA GLN A 48 1.40 -1.97 38.01
C GLN A 48 0.86 -2.54 36.68
N PRO A 49 1.67 -3.26 35.90
CA PRO A 49 1.15 -4.01 34.76
C PRO A 49 0.30 -5.18 35.27
N ILE A 50 -1.00 -5.16 34.95
CA ILE A 50 -1.97 -6.17 35.41
C ILE A 50 -1.90 -7.43 34.54
N THR A 51 -1.83 -7.23 33.22
CA THR A 51 -1.83 -8.29 32.21
C THR A 51 -0.76 -8.06 31.16
N ARG A 52 -0.14 -9.15 30.70
CA ARG A 52 0.72 -9.20 29.53
C ARG A 52 -0.10 -9.66 28.34
N HIS A 53 -0.11 -8.86 27.28
CA HIS A 53 -0.79 -9.19 26.03
C HIS A 53 0.17 -9.99 25.17
N VAL A 54 -0.17 -11.25 24.88
CA VAL A 54 0.63 -12.14 24.05
C VAL A 54 -0.14 -12.44 22.77
N PRO A 55 0.42 -12.10 21.58
CA PRO A 55 -0.19 -12.43 20.30
C PRO A 55 -0.45 -13.92 20.17
N CYS A 56 -1.70 -14.28 19.93
CA CYS A 56 -2.14 -15.68 19.79
C CYS A 56 -2.73 -15.98 18.42
N GLY A 57 -2.87 -14.97 17.55
CA GLY A 57 -3.36 -15.14 16.20
C GLY A 57 -3.35 -13.84 15.42
N PHE A 58 -3.62 -13.96 14.13
CA PHE A 58 -3.85 -12.82 13.24
C PHE A 58 -4.83 -13.20 12.14
N ALA A 59 -5.40 -12.19 11.50
CA ALA A 59 -6.08 -12.31 10.23
C ALA A 59 -5.61 -11.20 9.29
N TYR A 60 -5.45 -11.50 7.99
CA TYR A 60 -5.25 -10.46 6.99
C TYR A 60 -5.99 -10.77 5.68
N VAL A 61 -6.28 -9.71 4.94
CA VAL A 61 -6.85 -9.78 3.58
C VAL A 61 -6.00 -8.96 2.62
N VAL A 62 -5.81 -9.49 1.41
CA VAL A 62 -5.17 -8.77 0.30
C VAL A 62 -6.26 -8.23 -0.61
N VAL A 63 -6.31 -6.90 -0.75
CA VAL A 63 -7.21 -6.20 -1.67
C VAL A 63 -6.44 -5.85 -2.94
N GLY A 64 -6.96 -6.24 -4.09
CA GLY A 64 -6.34 -6.03 -5.39
C GLY A 64 -6.79 -4.76 -6.11
N PRO A 65 -6.37 -4.56 -7.38
CA PRO A 65 -6.58 -3.30 -8.10
C PRO A 65 -8.04 -2.94 -8.35
N ASN A 66 -8.93 -3.93 -8.32
CA ASN A 66 -10.38 -3.75 -8.48
C ASN A 66 -11.10 -3.42 -7.16
N GLY A 67 -10.37 -3.20 -6.07
CA GLY A 67 -10.92 -2.92 -4.75
C GLY A 67 -11.57 -4.14 -4.08
N ARG A 68 -11.36 -5.36 -4.61
CA ARG A 68 -11.90 -6.60 -4.05
C ARG A 68 -10.79 -7.45 -3.46
N MET A 69 -11.19 -8.33 -2.54
CA MET A 69 -10.29 -9.35 -2.01
C MET A 69 -9.81 -10.27 -3.13
N VAL A 70 -8.50 -10.46 -3.19
CA VAL A 70 -7.85 -11.34 -4.18
C VAL A 70 -8.11 -12.82 -3.85
N ARG A 71 -8.17 -13.14 -2.55
CA ARG A 71 -8.36 -14.47 -1.99
C ARG A 71 -9.09 -14.36 -0.64
N PRO A 72 -9.63 -15.48 -0.11
CA PRO A 72 -10.17 -15.51 1.26
C PRO A 72 -9.14 -15.03 2.30
N PRO A 73 -9.60 -14.56 3.49
CA PRO A 73 -8.69 -14.10 4.52
C PRO A 73 -7.72 -15.20 4.96
N THR A 74 -6.46 -14.84 5.12
CA THR A 74 -5.48 -15.70 5.79
C THR A 74 -5.65 -15.53 7.29
N VAL A 75 -5.84 -16.64 7.99
CA VAL A 75 -6.04 -16.65 9.45
C VAL A 75 -5.05 -17.62 10.06
N TYR A 76 -4.42 -17.20 11.15
CA TYR A 76 -3.52 -18.04 11.93
C TYR A 76 -3.88 -17.97 13.41
N ARG A 77 -3.76 -19.11 14.11
CA ARG A 77 -3.94 -19.24 15.55
C ARG A 77 -2.81 -20.08 16.13
N GLY A 78 -2.05 -19.52 17.06
CA GLY A 78 -0.93 -20.18 17.72
C GLY A 78 0.07 -19.18 18.30
N GLU A 79 1.01 -19.69 19.09
CA GLU A 79 2.01 -18.86 19.81
C GLU A 79 2.98 -18.12 18.88
N ALA A 80 3.24 -18.67 17.69
CA ALA A 80 4.14 -18.07 16.70
C ALA A 80 3.49 -16.99 15.82
N ALA A 81 2.39 -16.36 16.26
CA ALA A 81 1.58 -15.45 15.44
C ALA A 81 2.38 -14.37 14.71
N VAL A 82 3.29 -13.68 15.39
CA VAL A 82 4.11 -12.62 14.79
C VAL A 82 5.06 -13.17 13.71
N ILE A 83 5.68 -14.33 13.95
CA ILE A 83 6.63 -14.92 13.02
C ILE A 83 5.91 -15.40 11.76
N GLU A 84 4.80 -16.12 11.94
CA GLU A 84 4.01 -16.60 10.82
C GLU A 84 3.39 -15.45 10.03
N PHE A 85 2.99 -14.36 10.69
CA PHE A 85 2.52 -13.15 9.99
C PHE A 85 3.61 -12.58 9.06
N LEU A 86 4.83 -12.39 9.57
CA LEU A 86 5.93 -11.86 8.77
C LEU A 86 6.31 -12.76 7.60
N LYS A 87 6.32 -14.09 7.80
CA LYS A 87 6.56 -15.05 6.71
C LYS A 87 5.51 -14.93 5.60
N ASN A 88 4.23 -14.92 5.99
CA ASN A 88 3.14 -14.75 5.04
C ASN A 88 3.24 -13.43 4.28
N LEU A 89 3.62 -12.33 4.94
CA LEU A 89 3.80 -11.03 4.26
C LEU A 89 4.90 -11.06 3.20
N ILE A 90 6.00 -11.79 3.42
CA ILE A 90 7.06 -11.96 2.42
C ILE A 90 6.54 -12.72 1.20
N GLU A 91 5.79 -13.80 1.42
CA GLU A 91 5.17 -14.57 0.32
C GLU A 91 4.15 -13.74 -0.46
N GLU A 92 3.35 -12.93 0.24
CA GLU A 92 2.41 -11.98 -0.38
C GLU A 92 3.15 -10.91 -1.18
N GLU A 93 4.23 -10.34 -0.67
CA GLU A 93 5.06 -9.38 -1.39
C GLU A 93 5.59 -9.98 -2.69
N GLU A 94 6.20 -11.17 -2.64
CA GLU A 94 6.73 -11.84 -3.82
C GLU A 94 5.64 -12.09 -4.88
N TRP A 95 4.46 -12.54 -4.44
CA TRP A 95 3.33 -12.74 -5.35
C TRP A 95 2.83 -11.41 -5.94
N ILE A 96 2.61 -10.38 -5.11
CA ILE A 96 2.11 -9.07 -5.54
C ILE A 96 3.09 -8.43 -6.54
N LEU A 97 4.40 -8.42 -6.23
CA LEU A 97 5.41 -7.82 -7.08
C LEU A 97 5.55 -8.52 -8.43
N ARG A 98 5.38 -9.85 -8.48
CA ARG A 98 5.33 -10.59 -9.75
C ARG A 98 4.16 -10.14 -10.62
N ASN A 99 2.97 -9.96 -10.04
CA ASN A 99 1.79 -9.49 -10.76
C ASN A 99 1.94 -8.02 -11.22
N ILE A 100 2.53 -7.15 -10.40
CA ILE A 100 2.78 -5.74 -10.77
C ILE A 100 3.79 -5.62 -11.91
N ARG A 101 4.82 -6.48 -11.94
CA ARG A 101 5.91 -6.45 -12.94
C ARG A 101 5.56 -7.19 -14.23
N GLU A 102 4.46 -7.91 -14.27
CA GLU A 102 4.02 -8.61 -15.46
C GLU A 102 3.72 -7.59 -16.58
N VAL A 103 4.43 -7.69 -17.70
CA VAL A 103 4.21 -6.80 -18.84
C VAL A 103 2.93 -7.21 -19.55
N LYS A 104 1.88 -6.38 -19.43
CA LYS A 104 0.62 -6.58 -20.15
C LYS A 104 0.72 -5.98 -21.55
N PRO A 105 0.36 -6.72 -22.62
CA PRO A 105 0.29 -6.15 -23.96
C PRO A 105 -0.81 -5.08 -23.99
N MET A 106 -0.56 -4.00 -24.71
CA MET A 106 -1.51 -2.91 -24.86
C MET A 106 -2.76 -3.39 -25.62
N VAL A 107 -3.92 -3.19 -25.02
CA VAL A 107 -5.23 -3.34 -25.67
C VAL A 107 -5.56 -2.03 -26.36
N PHE A 108 -5.46 -2.02 -27.69
CA PHE A 108 -5.65 -0.81 -28.50
C PHE A 108 -6.67 -1.05 -29.62
N THR A 109 -7.85 -0.47 -29.48
CA THR A 109 -8.96 -0.66 -30.41
C THR A 109 -8.98 0.39 -31.53
N ALA A 110 -9.81 0.17 -32.56
CA ALA A 110 -10.02 1.18 -33.61
C ALA A 110 -10.58 2.51 -33.05
N LYS A 111 -11.41 2.44 -32.00
CA LYS A 111 -11.91 3.63 -31.31
C LYS A 111 -10.79 4.37 -30.60
N ASP A 112 -9.89 3.64 -29.94
CA ASP A 112 -8.72 4.23 -29.27
C ASP A 112 -7.78 4.92 -30.25
N LYS A 113 -7.61 4.34 -31.45
CA LYS A 113 -6.87 4.96 -32.54
C LYS A 113 -7.46 6.31 -32.95
N ASN A 114 -8.79 6.39 -33.09
CA ASN A 114 -9.46 7.65 -33.41
C ASN A 114 -9.30 8.67 -32.27
N ASN A 115 -9.48 8.25 -31.02
CA ASN A 115 -9.29 9.09 -29.84
C ASN A 115 -7.86 9.64 -29.76
N PHE A 116 -6.86 8.80 -30.01
CA PHE A 116 -5.46 9.17 -30.04
C PHE A 116 -5.15 10.20 -31.13
N GLN A 117 -5.68 9.98 -32.34
CA GLN A 117 -5.48 10.90 -33.47
C GLN A 117 -6.12 12.26 -33.22
N ALA A 118 -7.30 12.28 -32.60
CA ALA A 118 -8.05 13.50 -32.27
C ALA A 118 -7.56 14.22 -31.01
N ALA A 119 -6.67 13.60 -30.21
CA ALA A 119 -6.20 14.19 -28.96
C ALA A 119 -5.35 15.44 -29.23
N VAL A 120 -5.73 16.55 -28.57
CA VAL A 120 -5.04 17.84 -28.62
C VAL A 120 -4.16 18.05 -27.38
N ASN A 121 -4.66 17.62 -26.22
CA ASN A 121 -3.98 17.78 -24.93
C ASN A 121 -3.55 16.43 -24.37
N CYS A 122 -2.50 16.45 -23.55
CA CYS A 122 -2.01 15.31 -22.79
C CYS A 122 -3.03 14.91 -21.73
N TRP A 123 -3.39 13.64 -21.67
CA TRP A 123 -4.39 13.16 -20.72
C TRP A 123 -3.91 13.17 -19.25
N VAL A 124 -2.59 13.26 -19.02
CA VAL A 124 -1.97 13.23 -17.68
C VAL A 124 -1.83 14.63 -17.07
N CYS A 125 -1.26 15.58 -17.83
CA CYS A 125 -0.97 16.94 -17.36
C CYS A 125 -1.91 18.01 -17.95
N GLU A 126 -2.80 17.60 -18.86
CA GLU A 126 -3.81 18.45 -19.50
C GLU A 126 -3.26 19.59 -20.39
N GLN A 127 -1.93 19.66 -20.59
CA GLN A 127 -1.28 20.64 -21.47
C GLN A 127 -1.30 20.19 -22.95
N PRO A 128 -1.21 21.11 -23.92
CA PRO A 128 -1.13 20.78 -25.35
C PRO A 128 -0.02 19.78 -25.67
N LEU A 129 -0.28 18.84 -26.59
CA LEU A 129 0.70 17.82 -27.00
C LEU A 129 1.79 18.37 -27.92
N ASP A 130 1.49 19.39 -28.74
CA ASP A 130 2.43 20.08 -29.64
C ASP A 130 3.33 19.14 -30.48
N GLY A 131 2.81 17.96 -30.84
CA GLY A 131 3.51 16.93 -31.62
C GLY A 131 4.24 15.87 -30.79
N ASP A 132 4.47 16.08 -29.49
CA ASP A 132 4.93 15.04 -28.56
C ASP A 132 3.73 14.22 -28.08
N ARG A 133 3.51 13.09 -28.76
CA ARG A 133 2.31 12.27 -28.57
C ARG A 133 2.64 10.78 -28.57
N VAL A 134 2.58 10.18 -27.39
CA VAL A 134 2.76 8.73 -27.17
C VAL A 134 1.51 8.08 -26.59
N LEU A 135 1.41 6.76 -26.76
CA LEU A 135 0.31 5.94 -26.25
C LEU A 135 0.58 5.55 -24.79
N ASP A 136 -0.20 6.08 -23.85
CA ASP A 136 -0.18 5.62 -22.46
C ASP A 136 -1.25 4.53 -22.25
N HIS A 137 -0.92 3.54 -21.42
CA HIS A 137 -1.82 2.45 -21.06
C HIS A 137 -1.67 2.04 -19.60
N ASP A 138 -2.69 1.36 -19.09
CA ASP A 138 -2.67 0.75 -17.79
C ASP A 138 -1.75 -0.47 -17.75
N HIS A 139 -0.70 -0.42 -16.95
CA HIS A 139 0.25 -1.52 -16.81
C HIS A 139 -0.35 -2.79 -16.16
N LEU A 140 -1.48 -2.69 -15.45
CA LEU A 140 -2.15 -3.84 -14.83
C LEU A 140 -3.16 -4.52 -15.76
N THR A 141 -3.81 -3.75 -16.64
CA THR A 141 -4.90 -4.26 -17.50
C THR A 141 -4.55 -4.25 -18.99
N GLY A 142 -3.52 -3.53 -19.40
CA GLY A 142 -3.18 -3.26 -20.80
C GLY A 142 -4.03 -2.19 -21.46
N THR A 143 -5.09 -1.70 -20.80
CA THR A 143 -6.08 -0.81 -21.42
C THR A 143 -5.47 0.55 -21.75
N TYR A 144 -5.64 1.02 -22.99
CA TYR A 144 -5.27 2.37 -23.39
C TYR A 144 -5.99 3.43 -22.54
N ARG A 145 -5.24 4.43 -22.06
CA ARG A 145 -5.77 5.51 -21.23
C ARG A 145 -5.88 6.82 -21.99
N GLY A 146 -4.87 7.15 -22.79
CA GLY A 146 -4.88 8.41 -23.54
C GLY A 146 -3.56 8.73 -24.22
N ALA A 147 -3.59 9.84 -24.97
CA ALA A 147 -2.42 10.43 -25.59
C ALA A 147 -1.67 11.26 -24.52
N ALA A 148 -0.38 11.01 -24.35
CA ALA A 148 0.44 11.72 -23.37
C ALA A 148 1.71 12.27 -24.02
N HIS A 149 2.33 13.26 -23.37
CA HIS A 149 3.74 13.59 -23.61
C HIS A 149 4.61 12.38 -23.27
N ASN A 150 5.75 12.23 -23.96
CA ASN A 150 6.69 11.17 -23.66
C ASN A 150 7.19 11.24 -22.20
N SER A 151 7.45 12.46 -21.70
CA SER A 151 7.87 12.68 -20.31
C SER A 151 6.78 12.33 -19.29
N CYS A 152 5.52 12.66 -19.58
CA CYS A 152 4.39 12.30 -18.71
C CYS A 152 4.22 10.77 -18.66
N ASN A 153 4.18 10.10 -19.81
CA ASN A 153 4.08 8.65 -19.92
C ASN A 153 5.19 7.93 -19.15
N LEU A 154 6.45 8.39 -19.29
CA LEU A 154 7.58 7.81 -18.56
C LEU A 154 7.49 8.02 -17.05
N ASN A 155 6.84 9.07 -16.56
CA ASN A 155 6.73 9.34 -15.12
C ASN A 155 5.42 8.80 -14.51
N PHE A 156 4.43 8.44 -15.34
CA PHE A 156 3.13 7.96 -14.91
C PHE A 156 3.13 6.45 -14.65
N LYS A 157 3.94 6.04 -13.66
CA LYS A 157 4.15 4.63 -13.31
C LYS A 157 3.39 4.25 -12.05
N ILE A 158 2.85 3.03 -12.05
CA ILE A 158 2.30 2.40 -10.83
C ILE A 158 3.42 2.21 -9.80
N VAL A 159 3.06 2.35 -8.52
CA VAL A 159 4.00 2.14 -7.41
C VAL A 159 4.10 0.65 -7.05
N SER A 160 5.29 0.20 -6.69
CA SER A 160 5.54 -1.15 -6.17
C SER A 160 5.47 -1.23 -4.65
N HIS A 161 5.19 -0.12 -3.97
CA HIS A 161 5.03 -0.08 -2.52
C HIS A 161 3.69 -0.70 -2.12
N ILE A 162 3.71 -1.66 -1.19
CA ILE A 162 2.53 -2.38 -0.71
C ILE A 162 2.19 -1.88 0.70
N PRO A 163 1.16 -1.04 0.88
CA PRO A 163 0.71 -0.62 2.19
C PRO A 163 0.11 -1.80 2.96
N ILE A 164 0.54 -1.94 4.21
CA ILE A 164 -0.04 -2.86 5.19
C ILE A 164 -0.71 -2.00 6.27
N LEU A 165 -2.03 -2.11 6.37
CA LEU A 165 -2.86 -1.37 7.30
C LEU A 165 -3.26 -2.31 8.44
N ILE A 166 -2.63 -2.13 9.60
CA ILE A 166 -2.91 -2.92 10.80
C ILE A 166 -3.79 -2.09 11.73
N HIS A 167 -4.95 -2.64 12.10
CA HIS A 167 -5.87 -1.98 13.01
C HIS A 167 -5.17 -1.69 14.35
N ASN A 168 -5.10 -0.42 14.75
CA ASN A 168 -4.49 0.04 16.01
C ASN A 168 -2.97 -0.20 16.22
N LEU A 169 -2.20 -0.42 15.14
CA LEU A 169 -0.76 -0.69 15.18
C LEU A 169 0.02 0.18 16.16
N LYS A 170 0.05 1.49 15.94
CA LYS A 170 0.92 2.43 16.69
C LYS A 170 0.63 2.42 18.19
N ASN A 171 -0.62 2.21 18.59
CA ASN A 171 -1.03 2.34 19.98
C ASN A 171 -1.06 0.98 20.71
N TYR A 172 -0.95 -0.14 19.99
CA TYR A 172 -1.11 -1.47 20.58
C TYR A 172 -0.17 -2.50 19.94
N ASP A 173 -0.42 -2.90 18.69
CA ASP A 173 0.25 -4.07 18.09
C ASP A 173 1.74 -3.86 17.79
N LEU A 174 2.20 -2.61 17.70
CA LEU A 174 3.61 -2.29 17.46
C LEU A 174 4.51 -2.89 18.57
N THR A 175 3.99 -3.01 19.79
CA THR A 175 4.70 -3.60 20.93
C THR A 175 5.10 -5.06 20.70
N PHE A 176 4.32 -5.81 19.90
CA PHE A 176 4.58 -7.22 19.60
C PHE A 176 5.82 -7.42 18.73
N PHE A 177 6.06 -6.49 17.81
CA PHE A 177 7.24 -6.51 16.96
C PHE A 177 8.50 -6.11 17.77
N HIS A 178 8.42 -5.09 18.62
CA HIS A 178 9.57 -4.62 19.42
C HIS A 178 10.01 -5.58 20.52
N ALA A 179 9.08 -6.30 21.18
CA ALA A 179 9.41 -7.22 22.27
C ALA A 179 10.36 -8.35 21.84
N ARG A 180 10.48 -8.62 20.53
CA ARG A 180 11.31 -9.69 19.99
C ARG A 180 12.69 -9.20 19.50
N TYR A 181 12.84 -7.93 19.11
CA TYR A 181 14.13 -7.33 18.75
C TYR A 181 15.12 -7.18 19.91
N ARG A 182 14.64 -7.20 21.17
CA ARG A 182 15.50 -7.14 22.37
C ARG A 182 16.04 -8.51 22.85
N LYS A 183 15.73 -9.59 22.12
CA LYS A 183 16.16 -10.97 22.45
C LYS A 183 17.10 -11.59 21.42
N ILE A 184 17.66 -10.77 20.51
CA ILE A 184 18.73 -11.11 19.58
C ILE A 184 19.88 -10.14 19.88
#